data_AF-A0A9D6YSZ5-F1
#
_entry.id   AF-A0A9D6YSZ5-F1
#
_cell.length_a   1.000
_cell.length_b   1.000
_cell.length_c   1.000
_cell.angle_alpha   90.00
_cell.angle_beta   90.00
_cell.angle_gamma   90.00
#
_symmetry.space_group_name_H-M   'P 1'
#
loop_
_entity.id
_entity.type
_entity.pdbx_description
1 polymer ?
#
loop_
_entity_poly.entity_id
_entity_poly.type
_entity_poly.pdbx_seq_one_letter_code
_entity_poly.pdbx_strand_id
1 'polypeptide(L)'
;MKRETLILLFAATLIAGGAQGDTISSADSWRWTLPDFMPPPRVPADNAMSEARFQLGRKLFYDPRLSGNGKESCASCHEQGLAFTDGRPVAVGATGQHTPRNSPSIANAAWRATLTWANPAMVTLERQMEGP
;
A
#
# COMPACT_ATOMS: atom_id res chain seq x y z
N MET A 1 12.15 -16.35 79.80
CA MET A 1 12.15 -14.88 79.81
C MET A 1 13.23 -14.37 78.86
N LYS A 2 12.81 -13.85 77.71
CA LYS A 2 13.35 -12.72 76.93
C LYS A 2 12.85 -12.90 75.49
N ARG A 3 11.89 -12.05 75.16
CA ARG A 3 11.25 -11.89 73.86
C ARG A 3 12.16 -10.97 73.06
N GLU A 4 12.58 -11.36 71.87
CA GLU A 4 13.21 -10.45 70.91
C GLU A 4 12.46 -10.59 69.59
N THR A 5 11.70 -9.54 69.30
CA THR A 5 10.85 -9.32 68.14
C THR A 5 11.71 -9.22 66.88
N LEU A 6 11.54 -10.11 65.90
CA LEU A 6 12.15 -9.93 64.57
C LEU A 6 11.09 -9.56 63.55
N ILE A 7 11.23 -8.34 63.04
CA ILE A 7 10.34 -7.61 62.15
C ILE A 7 10.31 -8.28 60.77
N LEU A 8 9.10 -8.56 60.28
CA LEU A 8 8.80 -9.00 58.93
C LEU A 8 9.18 -7.91 57.91
N LEU A 9 10.19 -8.16 57.08
CA LEU A 9 10.45 -7.39 55.86
C LEU A 9 9.80 -8.12 54.67
N PHE A 10 8.57 -7.71 54.34
CA PHE A 10 7.96 -8.05 53.05
C PHE A 10 8.62 -7.20 51.96
N ALA A 11 9.55 -7.78 51.21
CA ALA A 11 10.05 -7.19 49.98
C ALA A 11 8.98 -7.33 48.88
N ALA A 12 8.12 -6.31 48.73
CA ALA A 12 7.19 -6.23 47.62
C ALA A 12 7.99 -5.97 46.33
N THR A 13 8.23 -7.01 45.54
CA THR A 13 8.83 -6.89 44.20
C THR A 13 7.77 -6.33 43.25
N LEU A 14 7.82 -5.01 43.02
CA LEU A 14 7.09 -4.34 41.94
C LEU A 14 7.67 -4.82 40.61
N ILE A 15 7.05 -5.84 40.00
CA ILE A 15 7.25 -6.15 38.58
C ILE A 15 6.50 -5.07 37.81
N ALA A 16 7.19 -3.98 37.51
CA ALA A 16 6.71 -2.98 36.55
C ALA A 16 6.60 -3.68 35.18
N GLY A 17 5.38 -4.01 34.79
CA GLY A 17 5.04 -4.44 33.44
C GLY A 17 5.31 -3.31 32.46
N GLY A 18 6.52 -3.29 31.90
CA GLY A 18 6.81 -2.52 30.71
C GLY A 18 6.16 -3.22 29.52
N ALA A 19 4.99 -2.75 29.09
CA ALA A 19 4.57 -2.97 27.73
C ALA A 19 5.62 -2.30 26.83
N GLN A 20 6.56 -3.07 26.29
CA GLN A 20 7.30 -2.66 25.10
C GLN A 20 6.26 -2.54 24.00
N GLY A 21 5.67 -1.36 23.86
CA GLY A 21 5.08 -0.97 22.59
C GLY A 21 6.23 -0.98 21.60
N ASP A 22 6.20 -1.95 20.68
CA ASP A 22 7.11 -1.99 19.55
C ASP A 22 6.97 -0.66 18.82
N THR A 23 7.87 0.26 19.10
CA THR A 23 8.02 1.48 18.32
C THR A 23 8.50 1.01 16.96
N ILE A 24 7.57 0.89 16.00
CA ILE A 24 7.92 0.66 14.60
C ILE A 24 8.84 1.81 14.19
N SER A 25 10.13 1.52 14.15
CA SER A 25 11.16 2.47 13.75
C SER A 25 10.81 2.98 12.36
N SER A 26 10.71 4.30 12.23
CA SER A 26 10.36 5.00 10.99
C SER A 26 11.47 4.95 9.93
N ALA A 27 12.27 3.88 9.90
CA ALA A 27 13.54 3.81 9.19
C ALA A 27 13.74 2.51 8.39
N ASP A 28 12.66 1.82 7.99
CA ASP A 28 12.76 0.91 6.85
C ASP A 28 12.89 1.75 5.57
N SER A 29 14.11 2.15 5.25
CA SER A 29 14.41 2.91 4.04
C SER A 29 14.07 2.04 2.82
N TRP A 30 13.02 2.41 2.09
CA TRP A 30 12.70 1.79 0.81
C TRP A 30 13.87 1.97 -0.16
N ARG A 31 14.34 0.86 -0.75
CA ARG A 31 15.45 0.87 -1.70
C ARG A 31 14.95 0.61 -3.11
N TRP A 32 14.97 1.65 -3.93
CA TRP A 32 14.77 1.53 -5.36
C TRP A 32 15.92 0.73 -5.98
N THR A 33 15.60 -0.35 -6.68
CA THR A 33 16.56 -1.10 -7.50
C THR A 33 16.34 -0.70 -8.96
N LEU A 34 16.79 0.50 -9.31
CA LEU A 34 16.63 1.09 -10.64
C LEU A 34 17.97 1.10 -11.38
N PRO A 35 17.99 0.93 -12.71
CA PRO A 35 19.17 1.20 -13.51
C PRO A 35 19.63 2.66 -13.38
N ASP A 36 20.93 2.90 -13.49
CA ASP A 36 21.52 4.24 -13.28
C ASP A 36 20.97 5.33 -14.22
N PHE A 37 20.51 4.96 -15.42
CA PHE A 37 19.94 5.89 -16.38
C PHE A 37 18.47 6.29 -16.08
N MET A 38 17.82 5.61 -15.14
CA MET A 38 16.40 5.84 -14.83
C MET A 38 16.28 6.92 -13.75
N PRO A 39 15.55 8.02 -14.00
CA PRO A 39 15.30 9.00 -12.96
C PRO A 39 14.50 8.37 -11.81
N PRO A 40 14.66 8.85 -10.56
CA PRO A 40 13.84 8.37 -9.46
C PRO A 40 12.36 8.63 -9.75
N PRO A 41 11.46 7.72 -9.34
CA PRO A 41 10.02 7.89 -9.53
C PRO A 41 9.50 9.08 -8.74
N ARG A 42 8.38 9.66 -9.18
CA ARG A 42 7.66 10.66 -8.38
C ARG A 42 6.98 9.99 -7.20
N VAL A 43 7.42 10.34 -5.99
CA VAL A 43 6.84 9.88 -4.73
C VAL A 43 6.31 11.10 -3.97
N PRO A 44 5.02 11.17 -3.65
CA PRO A 44 4.46 12.25 -2.84
C PRO A 44 5.09 12.32 -1.44
N ALA A 45 5.31 13.53 -0.92
CA ALA A 45 5.94 13.71 0.39
C ALA A 45 5.08 13.16 1.56
N ASP A 46 3.77 13.22 1.41
CA ASP A 46 2.76 12.68 2.33
C ASP A 46 2.54 11.17 2.18
N ASN A 47 3.09 10.55 1.13
CA ASN A 47 3.02 9.12 0.86
C ASN A 47 4.40 8.53 0.55
N ALA A 48 5.37 8.77 1.44
CA ALA A 48 6.73 8.28 1.27
C ALA A 48 6.77 6.74 1.21
N MET A 49 7.67 6.17 0.41
CA MET A 49 7.77 4.71 0.30
C MET A 49 8.33 4.07 1.57
N SER A 50 7.80 2.90 1.90
CA SER A 50 8.33 1.97 2.90
C SER A 50 8.00 0.54 2.49
N GLU A 51 8.71 -0.44 3.04
CA GLU A 51 8.39 -1.86 2.78
C GLU A 51 6.96 -2.20 3.21
N ALA A 52 6.53 -1.71 4.38
CA ALA A 52 5.16 -1.92 4.87
C ALA A 52 4.10 -1.35 3.91
N ARG A 53 4.31 -0.15 3.34
CA ARG A 53 3.40 0.45 2.36
C ARG A 53 3.39 -0.33 1.06
N PHE A 54 4.55 -0.79 0.58
CA PHE A 54 4.64 -1.63 -0.61
C PHE A 54 3.85 -2.94 -0.44
N GLN A 55 4.06 -3.65 0.67
CA GLN A 55 3.36 -4.91 0.93
C GLN A 55 1.85 -4.72 1.10
N LEU A 56 1.44 -3.64 1.78
CA LEU A 56 0.02 -3.27 1.88
C LEU A 56 -0.58 -2.97 0.50
N GLY A 57 0.08 -2.11 -0.29
CA GLY A 57 -0.38 -1.76 -1.64
C GLY A 57 -0.47 -2.99 -2.54
N ARG A 58 0.52 -3.88 -2.48
CA ARG A 58 0.51 -5.17 -3.18
C ARG A 58 -0.70 -6.01 -2.77
N LYS A 59 -0.99 -6.13 -1.48
CA LYS A 59 -2.16 -6.88 -1.01
C LYS A 59 -3.46 -6.27 -1.53
N LEU A 60 -3.62 -4.96 -1.45
CA LEU A 60 -4.81 -4.24 -1.91
C LEU A 60 -5.00 -4.38 -3.43
N PHE A 61 -3.93 -4.37 -4.22
CA PHE A 61 -3.97 -4.50 -5.67
C PHE A 61 -4.70 -5.77 -6.14
N TYR A 62 -4.63 -6.85 -5.36
CA TYR A 62 -5.27 -8.14 -5.66
C TYR A 62 -6.52 -8.41 -4.80
N ASP A 63 -7.01 -7.43 -4.02
CA ASP A 63 -8.14 -7.65 -3.11
C ASP A 63 -9.48 -7.30 -3.79
N PRO A 64 -10.34 -8.29 -4.12
CA PRO A 64 -11.61 -8.03 -4.78
C PRO A 64 -12.64 -7.37 -3.87
N ARG A 65 -12.41 -7.35 -2.55
CA ARG A 65 -13.33 -6.72 -1.59
C ARG A 65 -13.38 -5.19 -1.73
N LEU A 66 -12.44 -4.60 -2.47
CA LEU A 66 -12.42 -3.17 -2.76
C LEU A 66 -13.40 -2.79 -3.87
N SER A 67 -13.85 -3.72 -4.71
CA SER A 67 -14.86 -3.40 -5.72
C SER A 67 -16.26 -3.39 -5.11
N GLY A 68 -17.13 -2.51 -5.62
CA GLY A 68 -18.53 -2.44 -5.17
C GLY A 68 -19.34 -3.73 -5.40
N ASN A 69 -18.87 -4.61 -6.28
CA ASN A 69 -19.49 -5.92 -6.54
C ASN A 69 -18.77 -7.09 -5.84
N GLY A 70 -17.63 -6.86 -5.17
CA GLY A 70 -16.83 -7.87 -4.48
C GLY A 70 -16.16 -8.91 -5.39
N LYS A 71 -16.08 -8.67 -6.70
CA LYS A 71 -15.60 -9.64 -7.71
C LYS A 71 -14.35 -9.20 -8.46
N GLU A 72 -14.03 -7.91 -8.46
CA GLU A 72 -12.95 -7.34 -9.26
C GLU A 72 -11.88 -6.74 -8.37
N SER A 73 -10.63 -6.89 -8.76
CA SER A 73 -9.49 -6.19 -8.14
C SER A 73 -8.79 -5.32 -9.19
N CYS A 74 -7.79 -4.54 -8.78
CA CYS A 74 -6.95 -3.82 -9.74
C CYS A 74 -6.32 -4.80 -10.76
N ALA A 75 -5.92 -5.98 -10.28
CA ALA A 75 -5.34 -7.03 -11.10
C ALA A 75 -6.31 -7.66 -12.12
N SER A 76 -7.63 -7.52 -11.95
CA SER A 76 -8.61 -8.02 -12.94
C SER A 76 -8.50 -7.33 -14.30
N CYS A 77 -8.09 -6.05 -14.31
CA CYS A 77 -7.95 -5.24 -15.54
C CYS A 77 -6.50 -4.86 -15.84
N HIS A 78 -5.59 -5.00 -14.86
CA HIS A 78 -4.18 -4.67 -14.98
C HIS A 78 -3.31 -5.91 -14.77
N GLU A 79 -3.41 -6.86 -15.70
CA GLU A 79 -2.75 -8.15 -15.61
C GLU A 79 -1.24 -8.05 -15.88
N GLN A 80 -0.42 -8.49 -14.92
CA GLN A 80 1.04 -8.40 -15.02
C GLN A 80 1.61 -9.04 -16.29
N GLY A 81 1.09 -10.23 -16.67
CA GLY A 81 1.53 -10.95 -17.87
C GLY A 81 1.20 -10.24 -19.18
N LEU A 82 0.28 -9.28 -19.16
CA LEU A 82 -0.14 -8.46 -20.30
C LEU A 82 0.35 -7.02 -20.16
N ALA A 83 1.54 -6.83 -19.58
CA ALA A 83 2.13 -5.52 -19.30
C ALA A 83 1.18 -4.61 -18.48
N PHE A 84 0.44 -5.20 -17.54
CA PHE A 84 -0.57 -4.53 -16.72
C PHE A 84 -1.74 -3.91 -17.53
N THR A 85 -2.15 -4.57 -18.60
CA THR A 85 -3.40 -4.33 -19.33
C THR A 85 -4.35 -5.52 -19.14
N ASP A 86 -5.54 -5.45 -19.73
CA ASP A 86 -6.48 -6.58 -19.83
C ASP A 86 -6.42 -7.28 -21.20
N GLY A 87 -5.52 -6.82 -22.10
CA GLY A 87 -5.39 -7.32 -23.47
C GLY A 87 -6.60 -7.07 -24.38
N ARG A 88 -7.56 -6.24 -23.96
CA ARG A 88 -8.81 -6.03 -24.72
C ARG A 88 -8.79 -4.70 -25.48
N PRO A 89 -9.45 -4.62 -26.65
CA PRO A 89 -9.61 -3.35 -27.37
C PRO A 89 -10.51 -2.38 -26.59
N VAL A 90 -11.44 -2.91 -25.78
CA VAL A 90 -12.34 -2.16 -24.90
C VAL A 90 -12.51 -2.95 -23.61
N ALA A 91 -12.38 -2.30 -22.47
CA ALA A 91 -12.49 -2.97 -21.17
C ALA A 91 -13.96 -3.30 -20.84
N VAL A 92 -14.14 -4.27 -19.95
CA VAL A 92 -15.45 -4.59 -19.37
C VAL A 92 -15.38 -4.18 -17.90
N GLY A 93 -16.26 -3.27 -17.49
CA GLY A 93 -16.31 -2.78 -16.12
C GLY A 93 -16.92 -3.80 -15.15
N ALA A 94 -16.87 -3.47 -13.86
CA ALA A 94 -17.40 -4.32 -12.79
C ALA A 94 -18.92 -4.63 -12.91
N THR A 95 -19.67 -3.87 -13.70
CA THR A 95 -21.10 -4.13 -13.99
C THR A 95 -21.33 -5.08 -15.17
N GLY A 96 -20.26 -5.60 -15.79
CA GLY A 96 -20.33 -6.39 -17.02
C GLY A 96 -20.56 -5.56 -18.28
N GLN A 97 -20.66 -4.23 -18.16
CA GLN A 97 -20.82 -3.33 -19.31
C GLN A 97 -19.46 -2.94 -19.88
N HIS A 98 -19.42 -2.72 -21.20
CA HIS A 98 -18.24 -2.17 -21.85
C HIS A 98 -18.00 -0.74 -21.37
N THR A 99 -16.74 -0.42 -21.10
CA THR A 99 -16.33 0.96 -20.85
C THR A 99 -16.10 1.69 -22.18
N PRO A 100 -15.92 3.02 -22.18
CA PRO A 100 -15.62 3.75 -23.41
C PRO A 100 -14.22 3.50 -24.00
N ARG A 101 -13.30 2.84 -23.26
CA ARG A 101 -11.87 2.71 -23.63
C ARG A 101 -11.24 1.42 -23.09
N ASN A 102 -10.09 1.03 -23.62
CA ASN A 102 -9.31 -0.06 -23.04
C ASN A 102 -8.70 0.33 -21.67
N SER A 103 -8.34 -0.69 -20.89
CA SER A 103 -7.53 -0.53 -19.68
C SER A 103 -6.12 -0.08 -20.09
N PRO A 104 -5.67 1.14 -19.76
CA PRO A 104 -4.30 1.54 -20.06
C PRO A 104 -3.34 0.64 -19.28
N SER A 105 -2.18 0.34 -19.87
CA SER A 105 -1.10 -0.28 -19.08
C SER A 105 -0.83 0.60 -17.86
N ILE A 106 -0.52 0.03 -16.70
CA ILE A 106 0.01 0.81 -15.55
C ILE A 106 1.50 0.53 -15.31
N ALA A 107 2.16 -0.17 -16.22
CA ALA A 107 3.61 -0.28 -16.20
C ALA A 107 4.22 1.14 -16.27
N ASN A 108 5.20 1.38 -15.41
CA ASN A 108 5.91 2.65 -15.28
C ASN A 108 5.01 3.86 -14.96
N ALA A 109 3.84 3.65 -14.34
CA ALA A 109 2.91 4.72 -13.99
C ALA A 109 3.57 5.87 -13.19
N ALA A 110 4.56 5.56 -12.34
CA ALA A 110 5.31 6.54 -11.55
C ALA A 110 6.09 7.59 -12.36
N TRP A 111 6.30 7.35 -13.67
CA TRP A 111 6.98 8.29 -14.58
C TRP A 111 6.05 8.93 -15.61
N ARG A 112 4.75 8.63 -15.59
CA ARG A 112 3.81 9.17 -16.58
C ARG A 112 3.39 10.60 -16.24
N ALA A 113 3.30 11.44 -17.26
CA ALA A 113 2.80 12.81 -17.12
C ALA A 113 1.31 12.86 -16.75
N THR A 114 0.51 11.93 -17.27
CA THR A 114 -0.92 11.76 -16.98
C THR A 114 -1.25 10.28 -16.80
N LEU A 115 -2.27 9.99 -15.99
CA LEU A 115 -2.65 8.65 -15.58
C LEU A 115 -3.92 8.13 -16.28
N THR A 116 -4.54 8.92 -17.14
CA THR A 116 -5.78 8.53 -17.84
C THR A 116 -5.71 8.85 -19.33
N TRP A 117 -6.64 8.29 -20.09
CA TRP A 117 -6.80 8.58 -21.50
C TRP A 117 -7.47 9.95 -21.79
N ALA A 118 -8.38 10.42 -20.93
CA ALA A 118 -9.20 11.63 -21.20
C ALA A 118 -8.70 12.87 -20.48
N ASN A 119 -8.20 12.70 -19.27
CA ASN A 119 -8.01 13.80 -18.35
C ASN A 119 -6.51 14.03 -18.16
N PRO A 120 -5.92 14.98 -18.91
CA PRO A 120 -4.50 15.29 -18.77
C PRO A 120 -4.16 15.88 -17.39
N ALA A 121 -5.14 16.41 -16.65
CA ALA A 121 -4.95 16.91 -15.29
C ALA A 121 -4.93 15.79 -14.23
N MET A 122 -5.17 14.54 -14.61
CA MET A 122 -5.05 13.40 -13.70
C MET A 122 -3.59 12.98 -13.54
N VAL A 123 -2.91 13.55 -12.54
CA VAL A 123 -1.46 13.45 -12.36
C VAL A 123 -1.03 12.77 -11.05
N THR A 124 -1.96 12.39 -10.19
CA THR A 124 -1.71 11.65 -8.94
C THR A 124 -2.49 10.33 -8.92
N LEU A 125 -1.89 9.29 -8.35
CA LEU A 125 -2.51 7.96 -8.28
C LEU A 125 -3.74 7.98 -7.37
N GLU A 126 -3.64 8.71 -6.26
CA GLU A 126 -4.71 8.82 -5.25
C GLU A 126 -5.99 9.39 -5.86
N ARG A 127 -5.87 10.45 -6.69
CA ARG A 127 -7.02 11.03 -7.39
C ARG A 127 -7.56 10.13 -8.49
N GLN A 128 -6.69 9.37 -9.17
CA GLN A 128 -7.12 8.43 -10.21
C GLN A 128 -7.98 7.28 -9.63
N MET A 129 -7.92 7.02 -8.32
CA MET A 129 -8.81 6.03 -7.68
C MET A 129 -10.20 6.56 -7.35
N GLU A 130 -10.41 7.89 -7.34
CA GLU A 130 -11.71 8.50 -7.01
C GLU A 130 -12.77 8.26 -8.10
N GLY A 131 -12.34 7.97 -9.32
CA GLY A 131 -13.21 7.65 -10.45
C GLY A 131 -12.40 7.15 -11.65
N PRO A 132 -13.06 6.47 -12.62
CA PRO A 132 -12.41 6.03 -13.85
C PRO A 132 -11.86 7.17 -14.72
#